data_AF-A0A7J3WYV8-F1
#
_entry.id   AF-A0A7J3WYV8-F1
#
_cell.length_a   1.000
_cell.length_b   1.000
_cell.length_c   1.000
_cell.angle_alpha   90.00
_cell.angle_beta   90.00
_cell.angle_gamma   90.00
#
_symmetry.space_group_name_H-M   'P 1'
#
loop_
_entity.id
_entity.type
_entity.pdbx_description
1 polymer ?
#
loop_
_entity_poly.entity_id
_entity_poly.type
_entity_poly.pdbx_seq_one_letter_code
_entity_poly.pdbx_strand_id
1 'polypeptide(L)' 'MKSLINKCVKCGRYTLRKDSCPHCGGKVASAHPINISLESRHLELILMARRKRFNNRDKSLVE' A
#
# COMPACT_ATOMS: atom_id res chain seq x y z
N MET A 1 -1.16 8.92 -12.20
CA MET A 1 -1.72 7.91 -13.11
C MET A 1 -2.94 7.28 -12.45
N LYS A 2 -4.10 7.27 -13.10
CA LYS A 2 -5.33 6.69 -12.55
C LYS A 2 -5.44 5.24 -13.03
N SER A 3 -5.03 4.28 -12.21
CA SER A 3 -5.17 2.85 -12.52
C SER A 3 -6.63 2.42 -12.41
N LEU A 4 -7.10 1.65 -13.38
CA LEU A 4 -8.43 1.01 -13.35
C LEU A 4 -8.44 -0.25 -12.48
N ILE A 5 -7.28 -0.84 -12.24
CA ILE A 5 -7.15 -2.12 -11.54
C ILE A 5 -6.87 -1.88 -10.06
N ASN A 6 -7.70 -2.48 -9.22
CA ASN A 6 -7.55 -2.55 -7.77
C ASN A 6 -7.21 -3.97 -7.34
N LYS A 7 -6.62 -4.10 -6.15
CA LYS A 7 -6.32 -5.35 -5.49
C LYS A 7 -6.94 -5.37 -4.10
N CYS A 8 -7.55 -6.50 -3.72
CA CYS A 8 -8.07 -6.66 -2.37
C CYS A 8 -6.93 -6.75 -1.35
N VAL A 9 -7.00 -5.96 -0.28
CA VAL A 9 -6.00 -5.95 0.79
C VAL A 9 -6.06 -7.23 1.65
N LYS A 10 -7.24 -7.89 1.71
CA LYS A 10 -7.46 -9.09 2.54
C LYS A 10 -7.09 -10.39 1.82
N CYS A 11 -7.56 -10.60 0.59
CA CYS A 11 -7.36 -11.86 -0.14
C CYS A 11 -6.42 -11.75 -1.36
N GLY A 12 -5.99 -10.55 -1.74
CA GLY A 12 -5.07 -10.35 -2.85
C GLY A 12 -5.67 -10.48 -4.26
N ARG A 13 -6.97 -10.75 -4.41
CA ARG A 13 -7.60 -10.87 -5.74
C ARG A 13 -7.75 -9.50 -6.41
N TYR A 14 -7.47 -9.44 -7.72
CA TYR A 14 -7.66 -8.23 -8.52
C TYR A 14 -9.14 -8.00 -8.85
N THR A 15 -9.51 -6.73 -8.97
CA THR A 15 -10.89 -6.32 -9.28
C THR A 15 -10.90 -4.93 -9.92
N LEU A 16 -11.92 -4.67 -10.74
CA LEU A 16 -12.22 -3.33 -11.26
C LEU A 16 -13.19 -2.55 -10.37
N ARG A 17 -13.81 -3.22 -9.38
CA ARG A 17 -14.66 -2.55 -8.38
C ARG A 17 -13.81 -1.63 -7.50
N LYS A 18 -14.38 -0.50 -7.11
CA LYS A 18 -13.72 0.50 -6.25
C LYS A 18 -14.15 0.40 -4.79
N ASP A 19 -15.31 -0.21 -4.53
CA ASP A 19 -15.94 -0.17 -3.21
C ASP A 19 -15.47 -1.35 -2.36
N SER A 20 -15.62 -2.58 -2.86
CA SER A 20 -15.29 -3.80 -2.13
C SER A 20 -14.89 -4.97 -3.04
N CYS A 21 -14.18 -5.93 -2.46
CA CYS A 21 -13.83 -7.16 -3.15
C CYS A 21 -15.08 -8.06 -3.32
N PRO A 22 -15.40 -8.50 -4.56
CA PRO A 22 -16.58 -9.33 -4.80
C PRO A 22 -16.49 -10.74 -4.17
N HIS A 23 -15.31 -11.18 -3.72
CA HIS A 23 -15.14 -12.51 -3.14
C HIS A 23 -15.16 -12.55 -1.63
N CYS A 24 -14.58 -11.56 -0.95
CA CYS A 24 -14.44 -11.58 0.50
C CYS A 24 -15.02 -10.34 1.19
N GLY A 25 -15.59 -9.39 0.44
CA GLY A 25 -16.09 -8.12 0.94
C GLY A 25 -15.01 -7.16 1.45
N GLY A 26 -13.73 -7.55 1.40
CA GLY A 26 -12.63 -6.74 1.93
C GLY A 26 -12.38 -5.45 1.15
N LYS A 27 -11.76 -4.47 1.82
CA LYS A 27 -11.35 -3.20 1.21
C LYS A 27 -10.39 -3.45 0.05
N VAL A 28 -10.56 -2.64 -1.00
CA VAL A 28 -9.74 -2.67 -2.21
C VAL A 28 -8.88 -1.42 -2.28
N ALA A 29 -7.66 -1.55 -2.81
CA ALA A 29 -6.73 -0.45 -3.00
C ALA A 29 -6.17 -0.50 -4.43
N SER A 30 -5.66 0.64 -4.92
CA SER A 30 -4.99 0.69 -6.22
C SER A 30 -3.88 -0.35 -6.28
N ALA A 31 -3.91 -1.19 -7.30
CA ALA A 31 -2.85 -2.18 -7.54
C ALA A 31 -1.56 -1.53 -8.05
N HIS A 32 -1.69 -0.41 -8.76
CA HIS A 32 -0.54 0.28 -9.33
C HIS A 32 0.22 1.01 -8.22
N PRO A 33 1.55 0.90 -8.18
CA PRO A 33 2.37 1.63 -7.23
C PRO A 33 2.18 3.14 -7.40
N ILE A 34 2.46 3.88 -6.34
CA ILE A 34 2.57 5.33 -6.42
C ILE A 34 3.80 5.70 -7.26
N ASN A 35 3.68 6.73 -8.11
CA ASN A 35 4.81 7.26 -8.84
C ASN A 35 5.70 8.05 -7.87
N ILE A 36 6.86 7.50 -7.53
CA ILE A 36 7.85 8.13 -6.66
C ILE A 36 9.04 8.52 -7.52
N SER A 37 9.28 9.83 -7.67
CA SER A 37 10.51 10.35 -8.26
C SER A 37 11.50 10.76 -7.17
N LEU A 38 12.80 10.78 -7.53
CA LEU A 38 13.86 11.25 -6.64
C LEU A 38 13.70 12.73 -6.27
N GLU A 39 13.11 13.51 -7.17
CA GLU A 39 12.84 14.95 -6.98
C GLU A 39 11.50 15.22 -6.27
N SER A 40 10.75 14.18 -5.90
CA SER A 40 9.43 14.41 -5.30
C SER A 40 9.54 15.08 -3.92
N ARG A 41 8.77 16.15 -3.71
CA ARG A 41 8.68 16.89 -2.43
C ARG A 41 8.45 16.00 -1.20
N HIS A 42 7.82 14.84 -1.39
CA HIS A 42 7.42 13.95 -0.31
C HIS A 42 8.34 12.72 -0.14
N LEU A 43 9.42 12.60 -0.92
CA LEU A 43 10.31 11.44 -0.87
C LEU A 43 10.87 11.20 0.53
N GLU A 44 11.42 12.25 1.15
CA GLU A 44 11.99 12.18 2.49
C GLU A 44 10.98 11.68 3.52
N LEU A 45 9.76 12.21 3.49
CA LEU A 45 8.69 11.81 4.39
C LEU A 45 8.32 10.32 4.21
N ILE A 46 8.25 9.84 2.96
CA ILE A 46 7.99 8.43 2.64
C ILE A 46 9.11 7.54 3.18
N LEU A 47 10.37 7.93 2.98
CA LEU A 47 11.54 7.19 3.46
C LEU A 47 11.58 7.13 4.99
N MET A 48 11.31 8.25 5.66
CA MET A 48 11.23 8.31 7.11
C MET A 48 10.12 7.40 7.65
N ALA A 49 8.92 7.43 7.06
CA ALA A 49 7.81 6.55 7.45
C ALA A 49 8.15 5.07 7.24
N ARG A 50 8.82 4.74 6.11
CA ARG A 50 9.29 3.37 5.83
C ARG A 50 10.33 2.93 6.87
N ARG A 51 11.32 3.77 7.18
CA ARG A 51 12.37 3.48 8.19
C ARG A 51 11.77 3.22 9.57
N LYS A 52 10.83 4.08 10.01
CA LYS A 52 10.11 3.88 11.29
C LYS A 52 9.40 2.53 11.35
N ARG A 53 8.75 2.09 10.26
CA ARG A 53 8.09 0.77 10.17
C ARG A 53 9.06 -0.42 10.23
N PHE A 54 10.30 -0.26 9.80
CA PHE A 54 11.33 -1.31 9.93
C PHE A 54 11.78 -1.39 11.39
N ASN A 55 12.21 -0.28 11.98
CA ASN A 55 12.67 -0.25 13.38
C ASN A 55 11.60 -0.76 14.35
N ASN A 56 10.32 -0.41 14.15
CA ASN A 56 9.24 -0.93 14.99
C ASN A 56 9.06 -2.45 14.86
N ARG A 57 9.29 -3.01 13.68
CA ARG A 57 9.23 -4.46 13.45
C ARG A 57 10.36 -5.18 14.20
N ASP A 58 11.58 -4.65 14.09
CA ASP A 58 12.73 -5.22 14.79
C ASP A 58 12.53 -5.15 16.31
N LYS A 59 11.93 -4.06 16.81
CA LYS A 59 11.61 -3.91 18.24
C LYS A 59 10.57 -4.93 18.73
N SER A 60 9.53 -5.21 17.93
CA SER A 60 8.51 -6.22 18.28
C SER A 60 8.99 -7.68 18.26
N LEU A 61 10.18 -7.95 17.70
CA LEU A 61 10.77 -9.30 17.69
C LEU A 61 11.65 -9.56 18.92
N VAL A 62 11.97 -8.52 19.69
CA VAL A 62 12.86 -8.57 20.86
C VAL A 62 12.07 -8.49 22.17
N GLU A 63 10.77 -8.16 22.11
CA GLU A 63 9.83 -8.16 23.24
C GLU A 63 9.12 -9.51 23.41
#